data_AF-A0A8H4RKR0-F1
#
_entry.id   AF-A0A8H4RKR0-F1
#
_cell.length_a   1.000
_cell.length_b   1.000
_cell.length_c   1.000
_cell.angle_alpha   90.00
_cell.angle_beta   90.00
_cell.angle_gamma   90.00
#
_symmetry.space_group_name_H-M   'P 1'
#
loop_
_entity.id
_entity.type
_entity.pdbx_description
1 polymer ?
#
loop_
_entity_poly.entity_id
_entity_poly.type
_entity_poly.pdbx_seq_one_letter_code
_entity_poly.pdbx_strand_id
1 'polypeptide(L)'
;MGRLSRQREAKQRKAHTKLGTGHPIEDFFTSYSAFTYIPSAPSGQEFQRLRISQGWKRGDVAGEAAWEAFRLALVKEFNVGFGTDASDLLAWQTLCAIVGIERVRQIASCEECEKVLKSRHFNLVDLVDVHRRGENETIRTFASAEALEQYTRDNAAYFPRYHEAAGNLLRRVLRRFPVSRGDNATNVPSTEHSFREVEHKVRKSTRKSVGTRQILESLEDAEDRD
;
A
#
# COMPACT_ATOMS: atom_id res chain seq x y z
N MET A 1 -37.91 17.10 -10.81
CA MET A 1 -36.48 16.76 -10.64
C MET A 1 -35.86 16.42 -11.99
N GLY A 2 -34.92 17.25 -12.47
CA GLY A 2 -34.52 17.35 -13.88
C GLY A 2 -33.58 16.24 -14.40
N ARG A 3 -33.66 16.01 -15.72
CA ARG A 3 -32.87 15.06 -16.52
C ARG A 3 -31.35 15.15 -16.28
N LEU A 4 -30.87 16.34 -15.92
CA LEU A 4 -29.48 16.65 -15.58
C LEU A 4 -29.02 16.00 -14.25
N SER A 5 -29.91 15.83 -13.25
CA SER A 5 -29.58 15.17 -11.97
C SER A 5 -29.33 13.68 -12.17
N ARG A 6 -30.20 13.02 -12.95
CA ARG A 6 -30.09 11.59 -13.28
C ARG A 6 -28.84 11.29 -14.11
N GLN A 7 -28.44 12.19 -15.00
CA GLN A 7 -27.20 12.04 -15.76
C GLN A 7 -25.94 12.19 -14.88
N ARG A 8 -25.95 13.10 -13.89
CA ARG A 8 -24.88 13.23 -12.89
C ARG A 8 -24.79 12.01 -11.99
N GLU A 9 -25.91 11.51 -11.48
CA GLU A 9 -25.98 10.29 -10.67
C GLU A 9 -25.54 9.05 -11.47
N ALA A 10 -25.95 8.92 -12.75
CA ALA A 10 -25.50 7.83 -13.61
C ALA A 10 -24.01 7.90 -13.95
N LYS A 11 -23.45 9.11 -14.10
CA LYS A 11 -22.02 9.32 -14.29
C LYS A 11 -21.23 9.03 -13.01
N GLN A 12 -21.77 9.36 -11.84
CA GLN A 12 -21.20 9.00 -10.53
C GLN A 12 -21.26 7.49 -10.28
N ARG A 13 -22.39 6.84 -10.59
CA ARG A 13 -22.53 5.38 -10.51
C ARG A 13 -21.57 4.69 -11.46
N LYS A 14 -21.49 5.10 -12.73
CA LYS A 14 -20.51 4.59 -13.71
C LYS A 14 -19.06 4.86 -13.32
N ALA A 15 -18.78 5.96 -12.64
CA ALA A 15 -17.43 6.25 -12.14
C ALA A 15 -17.09 5.42 -10.90
N HIS A 16 -18.06 5.12 -10.02
CA HIS A 16 -17.93 4.10 -8.97
C HIS A 16 -17.81 2.68 -9.54
N THR A 17 -18.40 2.37 -10.70
CA THR A 17 -18.21 1.06 -11.37
C THR A 17 -16.88 0.95 -12.12
N LYS A 18 -16.02 1.98 -12.08
CA LYS A 18 -14.70 1.97 -12.73
C LYS A 18 -13.56 1.56 -11.77
N LEU A 19 -13.92 1.07 -10.59
CA LEU A 19 -13.02 0.43 -9.62
C LEU A 19 -12.73 -1.00 -10.10
N GLY A 20 -11.45 -1.40 -10.09
CA GLY A 20 -11.03 -2.72 -10.59
C GLY A 20 -11.73 -3.88 -9.87
N THR A 21 -11.91 -5.01 -10.55
CA THR A 21 -12.65 -6.18 -10.06
C THR A 21 -11.85 -7.10 -9.12
N GLY A 22 -10.84 -6.59 -8.42
CA GLY A 22 -9.98 -7.39 -7.54
C GLY A 22 -10.02 -6.87 -6.10
N HIS A 23 -9.81 -7.75 -5.13
CA HIS A 23 -9.66 -7.38 -3.71
C HIS A 23 -8.30 -7.86 -3.20
N PRO A 24 -7.18 -7.25 -3.65
CA PRO A 24 -5.82 -7.72 -3.34
C PRO A 24 -5.54 -8.02 -1.87
N ILE A 25 -6.07 -7.24 -0.93
CA ILE A 25 -5.90 -7.50 0.52
C ILE A 25 -6.65 -8.76 0.93
N GLU A 26 -7.88 -8.93 0.47
CA GLU A 26 -8.68 -10.12 0.75
C GLU A 26 -8.08 -11.37 0.10
N ASP A 27 -7.65 -11.29 -1.15
CA ASP A 27 -6.95 -12.36 -1.86
C ASP A 27 -5.67 -12.78 -1.11
N PHE A 28 -4.92 -11.80 -0.56
CA PHE A 28 -3.76 -12.08 0.26
C PHE A 28 -4.11 -12.88 1.52
N PHE A 29 -5.08 -12.43 2.31
CA PHE A 29 -5.41 -13.12 3.56
C PHE A 29 -6.08 -14.48 3.34
N THR A 30 -6.93 -14.61 2.33
CA THR A 30 -7.63 -15.86 2.00
C THR A 30 -6.71 -16.92 1.39
N SER A 31 -5.51 -16.54 0.93
CA SER A 31 -4.47 -17.51 0.53
C SER A 31 -3.95 -18.39 1.68
N TYR A 32 -4.20 -18.01 2.93
CA TYR A 32 -3.83 -18.77 4.12
C TYR A 32 -5.03 -19.57 4.64
N SER A 33 -5.20 -20.81 4.16
CA SER A 33 -6.38 -21.65 4.45
C SER A 33 -6.66 -21.90 5.94
N ALA A 34 -5.63 -21.90 6.80
CA ALA A 34 -5.75 -22.07 8.25
C ALA A 34 -6.02 -20.75 9.01
N PHE A 35 -6.11 -19.61 8.32
CA PHE A 35 -6.32 -18.29 8.91
C PHE A 35 -7.73 -17.78 8.59
N THR A 36 -8.49 -17.43 9.62
CA THR A 36 -9.81 -16.81 9.46
C THR A 36 -9.68 -15.28 9.40
N TYR A 37 -9.69 -14.75 8.17
CA TYR A 37 -9.69 -13.32 7.88
C TYR A 37 -10.98 -12.64 8.35
N ILE A 38 -10.84 -11.46 8.97
CA ILE A 38 -11.97 -10.60 9.37
C ILE A 38 -11.97 -9.34 8.49
N PRO A 39 -12.82 -9.24 7.46
CA PRO A 39 -12.80 -8.13 6.50
C PRO A 39 -13.07 -6.75 7.08
N SER A 40 -13.78 -6.66 8.21
CA SER A 40 -14.10 -5.40 8.88
C SER A 40 -12.96 -4.88 9.77
N ALA A 41 -11.98 -5.72 10.10
CA ALA A 41 -10.87 -5.33 10.96
C ALA A 41 -9.83 -4.49 10.18
N PRO A 42 -9.03 -3.64 10.86
CA PRO A 42 -7.91 -2.96 10.23
C PRO A 42 -6.90 -3.96 9.67
N SER A 43 -6.56 -3.81 8.39
CA SER A 43 -5.71 -4.77 7.66
C SER A 43 -4.33 -4.95 8.31
N GLY A 44 -3.75 -3.88 8.88
CA GLY A 44 -2.50 -3.94 9.64
C GLY A 44 -2.60 -4.86 10.87
N GLN A 45 -3.73 -4.83 11.57
CA GLN A 45 -3.98 -5.70 12.73
C GLN A 45 -4.26 -7.15 12.30
N GLU A 46 -4.97 -7.35 11.19
CA GLU A 46 -5.16 -8.68 10.60
C GLU A 46 -3.83 -9.33 10.21
N PHE A 47 -2.89 -8.54 9.66
CA PHE A 47 -1.54 -9.04 9.39
C PHE A 47 -0.81 -9.44 10.68
N GLN A 48 -0.97 -8.70 11.78
CA GLN A 48 -0.41 -9.11 13.08
C GLN A 48 -1.02 -10.42 13.57
N ARG A 49 -2.34 -10.61 13.44
CA ARG A 49 -3.02 -11.87 13.78
C ARG A 49 -2.48 -13.04 12.95
N LEU A 50 -2.33 -12.84 11.65
CA LEU A 50 -1.74 -13.85 10.76
C LEU A 50 -0.31 -14.19 11.18
N ARG A 51 0.52 -13.19 11.46
CA ARG A 51 1.90 -13.40 11.91
C ARG A 51 1.96 -14.24 13.18
N ILE A 52 1.07 -13.96 14.15
CA ILE A 52 0.96 -14.72 15.40
C ILE A 52 0.49 -16.15 15.12
N SER A 53 -0.53 -16.35 14.29
CA SER A 53 -1.07 -17.70 14.01
C SER A 53 -0.07 -18.59 13.28
N GLN A 54 0.78 -18.00 12.43
CA GLN A 54 1.85 -18.72 11.73
C GLN A 54 3.11 -18.93 12.59
N GLY A 55 3.16 -18.33 13.78
CA GLY A 55 4.33 -18.40 14.66
C GLY A 55 5.58 -17.71 14.11
N TRP A 56 5.43 -16.79 13.15
CA TRP A 56 6.56 -16.11 12.53
C TRP A 56 7.21 -15.11 13.50
N LYS A 57 8.52 -15.26 13.65
CA LYS A 57 9.41 -14.39 14.41
C LYS A 57 10.09 -13.41 13.47
N ARG A 58 10.70 -12.39 14.06
CA ARG A 58 11.49 -11.40 13.31
C ARG A 58 12.66 -12.10 12.60
N GLY A 59 12.82 -11.86 11.31
CA GLY A 59 13.87 -12.47 10.50
C GLY A 59 13.51 -13.83 9.89
N ASP A 60 12.30 -14.35 10.16
CA ASP A 60 11.82 -15.56 9.48
C ASP A 60 11.54 -15.26 8.02
N VAL A 61 12.21 -15.97 7.12
CA VAL A 61 12.11 -15.75 5.66
C VAL A 61 10.66 -15.80 5.18
N ALA A 62 9.85 -16.74 5.70
CA ALA A 62 8.44 -16.86 5.35
C ALA A 62 7.61 -15.65 5.83
N GLY A 63 7.87 -15.16 7.05
CA GLY A 63 7.18 -13.99 7.58
C GLY A 63 7.56 -12.70 6.85
N GLU A 64 8.83 -12.54 6.48
CA GLU A 64 9.28 -11.41 5.67
C GLU A 64 8.68 -11.44 4.25
N ALA A 65 8.61 -12.63 3.63
CA ALA A 65 7.96 -12.79 2.34
C ALA A 65 6.45 -12.47 2.40
N ALA A 66 5.77 -12.91 3.46
CA ALA A 66 4.37 -12.57 3.69
C ALA A 66 4.16 -11.07 3.93
N TRP A 67 5.10 -10.41 4.62
CA TRP A 67 5.06 -8.96 4.81
C TRP A 67 5.18 -8.19 3.50
N GLU A 68 6.11 -8.57 2.62
CA GLU A 68 6.22 -7.95 1.30
C GLU A 68 5.00 -8.23 0.42
N ALA A 69 4.44 -9.45 0.48
CA ALA A 69 3.20 -9.77 -0.23
C ALA A 69 2.00 -8.94 0.27
N PHE A 70 1.91 -8.70 1.58
CA PHE A 70 0.89 -7.81 2.16
C PHE A 70 1.08 -6.35 1.73
N ARG A 71 2.32 -5.85 1.69
CA ARG A 71 2.63 -4.49 1.20
C ARG A 71 2.26 -4.33 -0.27
N LEU A 72 2.53 -5.34 -1.09
CA LEU A 72 2.09 -5.39 -2.48
C LEU A 72 0.56 -5.36 -2.57
N ALA A 73 -0.14 -6.10 -1.71
CA ALA A 73 -1.60 -6.10 -1.65
C ALA A 73 -2.15 -4.71 -1.31
N LEU A 74 -1.60 -4.00 -0.31
CA LEU A 74 -1.98 -2.62 0.02
C LEU A 74 -1.85 -1.67 -1.20
N VAL A 75 -0.76 -1.79 -1.94
CA VAL A 75 -0.48 -0.96 -3.13
C VAL A 75 -1.47 -1.27 -4.25
N LYS A 76 -1.72 -2.56 -4.50
CA LYS A 76 -2.67 -2.99 -5.52
C LYS A 76 -4.11 -2.60 -5.16
N GLU A 77 -4.49 -2.73 -3.89
CA GLU A 77 -5.81 -2.32 -3.40
C GLU A 77 -6.02 -0.83 -3.59
N PHE A 78 -5.00 0.00 -3.27
CA PHE A 78 -5.05 1.43 -3.59
C PHE A 78 -5.27 1.67 -5.09
N ASN A 79 -4.50 1.01 -5.96
CA ASN A 79 -4.61 1.21 -7.40
C ASN A 79 -5.98 0.76 -7.94
N VAL A 80 -6.56 -0.31 -7.38
CA VAL A 80 -7.91 -0.77 -7.72
C VAL A 80 -8.97 0.23 -7.25
N GLY A 81 -8.80 0.75 -6.02
CA GLY A 81 -9.71 1.64 -5.33
C GLY A 81 -9.71 3.10 -5.82
N PHE A 82 -8.58 3.57 -6.34
CA PHE A 82 -8.44 4.98 -6.76
C PHE A 82 -7.94 5.15 -8.19
N GLY A 83 -7.54 4.05 -8.84
CA GLY A 83 -6.87 4.11 -10.13
C GLY A 83 -5.39 4.46 -10.01
N THR A 84 -4.74 4.52 -11.18
CA THR A 84 -3.29 4.76 -11.30
C THR A 84 -2.96 6.10 -11.94
N ASP A 85 -3.94 6.78 -12.55
CA ASP A 85 -3.75 8.03 -13.28
C ASP A 85 -3.75 9.24 -12.34
N ALA A 86 -2.60 9.92 -12.29
CA ALA A 86 -2.42 11.16 -11.54
C ALA A 86 -3.20 12.35 -12.10
N SER A 87 -3.78 12.21 -13.30
CA SER A 87 -4.58 13.24 -13.99
C SER A 87 -6.08 13.05 -13.76
N ASP A 88 -6.49 12.00 -13.03
CA ASP A 88 -7.90 11.75 -12.72
C ASP A 88 -8.36 12.62 -11.54
N LEU A 89 -9.05 13.72 -11.86
CA LEU A 89 -9.60 14.63 -10.86
C LEU A 89 -10.58 13.93 -9.91
N LEU A 90 -11.38 12.98 -10.40
CA LEU A 90 -12.35 12.30 -9.55
C LEU A 90 -11.65 11.38 -8.53
N ALA A 91 -10.56 10.72 -8.92
CA ALA A 91 -9.74 9.95 -8.01
C ALA A 91 -9.17 10.82 -6.87
N TRP A 92 -8.58 11.97 -7.23
CA TRP A 92 -8.09 12.95 -6.27
C TRP A 92 -9.18 13.48 -5.34
N GLN A 93 -10.35 13.80 -5.88
CA GLN A 93 -11.50 14.25 -5.10
C GLN A 93 -11.99 13.14 -4.15
N THR A 94 -11.97 11.88 -4.58
CA THR A 94 -12.37 10.75 -3.73
C THR A 94 -11.39 10.58 -2.56
N LEU A 95 -10.08 10.65 -2.82
CA LEU A 95 -9.05 10.65 -1.77
C LEU A 95 -9.29 11.77 -0.76
N CYS A 96 -9.53 13.00 -1.24
CA CYS A 96 -9.76 14.14 -0.38
C CYS A 96 -11.02 13.98 0.47
N ALA A 97 -12.10 13.44 -0.09
CA ALA A 97 -13.35 13.20 0.62
C ALA A 97 -13.17 12.20 1.77
N ILE A 98 -12.45 11.10 1.54
CA ILE A 98 -12.17 10.09 2.58
C ILE A 98 -11.28 10.69 3.69
N VAL A 99 -10.35 11.59 3.36
CA VAL A 99 -9.54 12.31 4.36
C VAL A 99 -10.35 13.37 5.13
N GLY A 100 -11.62 13.58 4.79
CA GLY A 100 -12.49 14.55 5.46
C GLY A 100 -12.24 16.00 5.02
N ILE A 101 -11.67 16.21 3.83
CA ILE A 101 -11.59 17.54 3.23
C ILE A 101 -13.01 17.94 2.79
N GLU A 102 -13.43 19.15 3.17
CA GLU A 102 -14.75 19.66 2.81
C GLU A 102 -14.77 20.26 1.40
N ARG A 103 -15.97 20.40 0.83
CA ARG A 103 -16.21 21.09 -0.46
C ARG A 103 -15.37 20.58 -1.63
N VAL A 104 -14.92 19.34 -1.58
CA VAL A 104 -14.02 18.74 -2.58
C VAL A 104 -14.55 18.80 -4.01
N ARG A 105 -15.87 18.74 -4.19
CA ARG A 105 -16.51 18.88 -5.52
C ARG A 105 -16.29 20.26 -6.17
N GLN A 106 -15.86 21.26 -5.41
CA GLN A 106 -15.55 22.62 -5.88
C GLN A 106 -14.09 22.73 -6.35
N ILE A 107 -13.22 21.78 -5.98
CA ILE A 107 -11.82 21.76 -6.39
C ILE A 107 -11.76 21.30 -7.85
N ALA A 108 -11.28 22.17 -8.74
CA ALA A 108 -11.31 21.95 -10.18
C ALA A 108 -9.99 21.40 -10.77
N SER A 109 -8.97 21.18 -9.94
CA SER A 109 -7.63 20.75 -10.35
C SER A 109 -7.09 19.61 -9.49
N CYS A 110 -6.37 18.70 -10.13
CA CYS A 110 -5.65 17.60 -9.48
C CYS A 110 -4.55 18.12 -8.54
N GLU A 111 -3.87 19.19 -8.96
CA GLU A 111 -2.80 19.85 -8.21
C GLU A 111 -3.32 20.48 -6.93
N GLU A 112 -4.50 21.11 -6.98
CA GLU A 112 -5.14 21.68 -5.81
C GLU A 112 -5.60 20.58 -4.83
N CYS A 113 -6.21 19.49 -5.34
CA CYS A 113 -6.53 18.34 -4.51
C CYS A 113 -5.28 17.75 -3.85
N GLU A 114 -4.20 17.53 -4.62
CA GLU A 114 -2.93 17.01 -4.10
C GLU A 114 -2.39 17.90 -2.99
N LYS A 115 -2.39 19.23 -3.20
CA LYS A 115 -1.90 20.20 -2.22
C LYS A 115 -2.68 20.13 -0.91
N VAL A 116 -4.01 20.11 -0.98
CA VAL A 116 -4.87 20.07 0.22
C VAL A 116 -4.81 18.70 0.90
N LEU A 117 -4.73 17.61 0.13
CA LEU A 117 -4.52 16.27 0.68
C LEU A 117 -3.20 16.21 1.46
N LYS A 118 -2.11 16.72 0.87
CA LYS A 118 -0.78 16.69 1.48
C LYS A 118 -0.62 17.56 2.71
N SER A 119 -1.48 18.55 2.93
CA SER A 119 -1.46 19.39 4.13
C SER A 119 -2.05 18.73 5.38
N ARG A 120 -2.74 17.59 5.21
CA ARG A 120 -3.25 16.76 6.32
C ARG A 120 -2.22 15.72 6.71
N HIS A 121 -2.20 15.27 7.96
CA HIS A 121 -1.52 14.05 8.37
C HIS A 121 -2.56 12.93 8.51
N PHE A 122 -2.38 11.83 7.79
CA PHE A 122 -3.30 10.70 7.79
C PHE A 122 -2.55 9.42 7.43
N ASN A 123 -3.12 8.26 7.79
CA ASN A 123 -2.54 6.96 7.49
C ASN A 123 -3.14 6.39 6.19
N LEU A 124 -2.28 5.90 5.28
CA LEU A 124 -2.71 5.38 3.99
C LEU A 124 -3.34 3.99 4.08
N VAL A 125 -3.02 3.19 5.10
CA VAL A 125 -3.68 1.91 5.34
C VAL A 125 -5.14 2.16 5.73
N ASP A 126 -5.40 3.11 6.65
CA ASP A 126 -6.78 3.49 7.03
C ASP A 126 -7.58 3.96 5.80
N LEU A 127 -6.96 4.76 4.93
CA LEU A 127 -7.58 5.23 3.69
C LEU A 127 -8.01 4.08 2.78
N VAL A 128 -7.12 3.10 2.59
CA VAL A 128 -7.40 1.90 1.79
C VAL A 128 -8.47 1.04 2.45
N ASP A 129 -8.40 0.85 3.76
CA ASP A 129 -9.36 0.03 4.51
C ASP A 129 -10.77 0.63 4.51
N VAL A 130 -10.93 1.93 4.73
CA VAL A 130 -12.23 2.61 4.64
C VAL A 130 -12.80 2.49 3.22
N HIS A 131 -11.98 2.75 2.21
CA HIS A 131 -12.42 2.64 0.82
C HIS A 131 -12.90 1.22 0.48
N ARG A 132 -12.13 0.21 0.87
CA ARG A 132 -12.44 -1.21 0.66
C ARG A 132 -13.74 -1.63 1.34
N ARG A 133 -14.03 -1.13 2.55
CA ARG A 133 -15.31 -1.43 3.24
C ARG A 133 -16.52 -0.78 2.55
N GLY A 134 -16.31 0.19 1.66
CA GLY A 134 -17.40 0.88 0.97
C GLY A 134 -18.24 1.77 1.88
N GLU A 135 -17.71 2.12 3.05
CA GLU A 135 -18.37 2.99 4.02
C GLU A 135 -18.13 4.45 3.61
N ASN A 136 -19.16 5.32 3.69
CA ASN A 136 -19.00 6.78 3.56
C ASN A 136 -18.38 7.36 4.85
N GLU A 137 -17.30 6.75 5.30
CA GLU A 137 -16.57 7.12 6.50
C GLU A 137 -15.39 8.03 6.11
N THR A 138 -15.10 8.99 6.98
CA THR A 138 -13.87 9.77 6.89
C THR A 138 -12.83 9.17 7.82
N ILE A 139 -11.59 9.05 7.37
CA ILE A 139 -10.51 8.56 8.24
C ILE A 139 -10.10 9.60 9.26
N ARG A 140 -9.46 9.12 10.33
CA ARG A 140 -8.80 9.99 11.31
C ARG A 140 -7.67 10.78 10.64
N THR A 141 -7.62 12.08 10.93
CA THR A 141 -6.47 12.92 10.64
C THR A 141 -5.75 13.31 11.93
N PHE A 142 -4.47 13.63 11.83
CA PHE A 142 -3.59 13.90 12.95
C PHE A 142 -3.09 15.34 12.91
N ALA A 143 -2.89 15.91 14.09
CA ALA A 143 -2.39 17.28 14.23
C ALA A 143 -0.92 17.40 13.79
N SER A 144 -0.13 16.33 13.90
CA SER A 144 1.30 16.33 13.57
C SER A 144 1.77 15.00 12.96
N ALA A 145 2.98 15.01 12.41
CA ALA A 145 3.63 13.82 11.88
C ALA A 145 3.96 12.80 12.98
N GLU A 146 4.34 13.27 14.17
CA GLU A 146 4.66 12.43 15.33
C GLU A 146 3.42 11.70 15.84
N ALA A 147 2.27 12.38 15.87
CA ALA A 147 1.00 11.76 16.24
C ALA A 147 0.58 10.67 15.24
N LEU A 148 0.78 10.93 13.94
CA LEU A 148 0.56 9.94 12.89
C LEU A 148 1.53 8.75 13.03
N GLU A 149 2.80 9.00 13.31
CA GLU A 149 3.81 7.94 13.49
C GLU A 149 3.48 7.06 14.68
N GLN A 150 3.15 7.66 15.83
CA GLN A 150 2.74 6.92 17.03
C GLN A 150 1.52 6.04 16.75
N TYR A 151 0.48 6.60 16.13
CA TYR A 151 -0.70 5.84 15.72
C TYR A 151 -0.34 4.68 14.77
N THR A 152 0.54 4.94 13.80
CA THR A 152 0.99 3.93 12.82
C THR A 152 1.69 2.77 13.51
N ARG A 153 2.53 3.06 14.52
CA ARG A 153 3.21 2.03 15.33
C ARG A 153 2.21 1.21 16.14
N ASP A 154 1.31 1.88 16.85
CA ASP A 154 0.36 1.22 17.76
C ASP A 154 -0.64 0.33 17.02
N ASN A 155 -0.98 0.66 15.78
CA ASN A 155 -1.96 -0.08 14.97
C ASN A 155 -1.32 -1.00 13.91
N ALA A 156 0.01 -1.08 13.87
CA ALA A 156 0.75 -1.77 12.82
C ALA A 156 0.34 -1.37 11.38
N ALA A 157 -0.08 -0.12 11.19
CA ALA A 157 -0.69 0.40 9.96
C ALA A 157 0.37 0.94 8.98
N TYR A 158 1.38 0.14 8.64
CA TYR A 158 2.51 0.61 7.83
C TYR A 158 2.25 0.48 6.33
N PHE A 159 2.15 1.62 5.65
CA PHE A 159 2.09 1.68 4.19
C PHE A 159 3.51 1.80 3.58
N PRO A 160 3.83 1.09 2.48
CA PRO A 160 5.13 1.21 1.82
C PRO A 160 5.42 2.64 1.34
N ARG A 161 6.60 3.18 1.69
CA ARG A 161 7.08 4.48 1.19
C ARG A 161 7.36 4.48 -0.32
N TYR A 162 7.66 3.31 -0.88
CA TYR A 162 7.87 3.07 -2.30
C TYR A 162 7.49 1.63 -2.63
N HIS A 163 6.97 1.41 -3.84
CA HIS A 163 6.73 0.09 -4.40
C HIS A 163 6.70 0.18 -5.95
N GLU A 164 7.23 -0.81 -6.68
CA GLU A 164 7.24 -0.77 -8.15
C GLU A 164 5.84 -0.83 -8.77
N ALA A 165 4.92 -1.60 -8.18
CA ALA A 165 3.51 -1.64 -8.56
C ALA A 165 2.72 -0.34 -8.30
N ALA A 166 3.28 0.69 -7.65
CA ALA A 166 2.55 1.93 -7.39
C ALA A 166 2.20 2.68 -8.69
N GLY A 167 0.92 3.00 -8.88
CA GLY A 167 0.45 3.88 -9.95
C GLY A 167 0.96 5.31 -9.78
N ASN A 168 0.87 6.13 -10.83
CA ASN A 168 1.32 7.53 -10.79
C ASN A 168 0.57 8.35 -9.74
N LEU A 169 -0.74 8.10 -9.57
CA LEU A 169 -1.53 8.70 -8.49
C LEU A 169 -0.92 8.39 -7.12
N LEU A 170 -0.73 7.11 -6.78
CA LEU A 170 -0.14 6.70 -5.50
C LEU A 170 1.27 7.26 -5.32
N ARG A 171 2.11 7.26 -6.37
CA ARG A 171 3.44 7.86 -6.33
C ARG A 171 3.40 9.34 -5.97
N ARG A 172 2.43 10.11 -6.50
CA ARG A 172 2.23 11.52 -6.10
C ARG A 172 1.81 11.60 -4.64
N VAL A 173 0.89 10.78 -4.18
CA VAL A 173 0.45 10.75 -2.76
C VAL A 173 1.63 10.44 -1.81
N LEU A 174 2.44 9.42 -2.12
CA LEU A 174 3.60 9.01 -1.32
C LEU A 174 4.71 10.05 -1.28
N ARG A 175 4.83 10.90 -2.32
CA ARG A 175 5.81 11.97 -2.39
C ARG A 175 5.41 13.14 -1.48
N ARG A 176 5.41 12.96 -0.16
CA ARG A 176 5.52 14.08 0.78
C ARG A 176 6.95 14.63 0.76
N PHE A 177 7.06 15.95 0.94
CA PHE A 177 8.19 16.88 0.81
C PHE A 177 9.63 16.30 0.86
N PRO A 178 10.59 16.90 0.11
CA PRO A 178 12.00 16.54 0.23
C PRO A 178 12.41 16.68 1.69
N VAL A 179 12.99 15.62 2.24
CA VAL A 179 13.78 15.73 3.47
C VAL A 179 14.79 16.84 3.21
N SER A 180 14.68 17.96 3.90
CA SER A 180 15.76 18.94 3.95
C SER A 180 17.00 18.18 4.37
N ARG A 181 17.94 18.02 3.43
CA ARG A 181 19.29 17.53 3.70
C ARG A 181 19.92 18.53 4.65
N GLY A 182 19.90 18.20 5.93
CA GLY A 182 20.43 19.05 6.98
C GLY A 182 19.82 18.69 8.31
N ASP A 183 20.01 17.44 8.74
CA ASP A 183 20.19 17.06 10.14
C ASP A 183 20.78 15.66 10.19
N ASN A 184 21.74 15.49 11.10
CA ASN A 184 22.75 14.44 11.09
C ASN A 184 22.21 13.02 10.90
N ALA A 185 22.94 12.28 10.06
CA ALA A 185 23.02 10.82 10.14
C ALA A 185 23.51 10.44 11.55
N THR A 186 22.59 10.17 12.48
CA THR A 186 22.76 9.38 13.73
C THR A 186 21.47 9.45 14.57
N ASN A 187 20.34 9.01 14.01
CA ASN A 187 19.29 8.30 14.75
C ASN A 187 18.18 7.89 13.79
N VAL A 188 18.42 6.78 13.10
CA VAL A 188 17.36 6.02 12.43
C VAL A 188 16.79 5.08 13.51
N PRO A 189 15.47 5.03 13.74
CA PRO A 189 14.88 3.99 14.57
C PRO A 189 15.31 2.63 14.02
N SER A 190 15.90 1.77 14.87
CA SER A 190 16.56 0.49 14.54
C SER A 190 15.71 -0.58 13.83
N THR A 191 14.55 -0.22 13.30
CA THR A 191 13.73 -1.10 12.46
C THR A 191 14.04 -0.92 10.97
N GLU A 192 14.32 0.29 10.46
CA GLU A 192 14.47 0.53 9.00
C GLU A 192 15.88 0.18 8.46
N HIS A 193 16.92 0.26 9.30
CA HIS A 193 18.29 -0.03 8.84
C HIS A 193 18.56 -1.54 8.64
N SER A 194 17.82 -2.39 9.37
CA SER A 194 17.94 -3.85 9.31
C SER A 194 17.40 -4.43 8.00
N PHE A 195 16.38 -3.80 7.39
CA PHE A 195 15.79 -4.28 6.14
C PHE A 195 16.71 -4.07 4.93
N ARG A 196 17.44 -2.95 4.87
CA ARG A 196 18.40 -2.69 3.77
C ARG A 196 19.55 -3.70 3.72
N GLU A 197 19.96 -4.21 4.88
CA GLU A 197 21.02 -5.21 4.97
C GLU A 197 20.53 -6.59 4.51
N VAL A 198 19.25 -6.91 4.80
CA VAL A 198 18.58 -8.12 4.32
C VAL A 198 18.32 -8.05 2.81
N GLU A 199 17.87 -6.92 2.26
CA GLU A 199 17.68 -6.72 0.81
C GLU A 199 18.96 -6.97 0.01
N HIS A 200 20.11 -6.52 0.52
CA HIS A 200 21.41 -6.73 -0.13
C HIS A 200 21.90 -8.18 -0.01
N LYS A 201 21.52 -8.88 1.07
CA LYS A 201 21.86 -10.29 1.32
C LYS A 201 20.98 -11.24 0.50
N VAL A 202 19.69 -10.95 0.37
CA VAL A 202 18.74 -11.66 -0.49
C VAL A 202 19.16 -11.52 -1.95
N ARG A 203 19.43 -10.29 -2.45
CA ARG A 203 19.92 -10.08 -3.83
C ARG A 203 21.23 -10.80 -4.16
N LYS A 204 22.16 -10.90 -3.20
CA LYS A 204 23.40 -11.68 -3.36
C LYS A 204 23.13 -13.18 -3.37
N SER A 205 22.19 -13.67 -2.55
CA SER A 205 21.81 -15.09 -2.50
C SER A 205 21.10 -15.53 -3.78
N THR A 206 20.18 -14.72 -4.33
CA THR A 206 19.46 -15.03 -5.57
C THR A 206 20.40 -15.10 -6.78
N ARG A 207 21.39 -14.21 -6.89
CA ARG A 207 22.42 -14.29 -7.96
C ARG A 207 23.31 -15.53 -7.83
N LYS A 208 23.65 -15.94 -6.61
CA LYS A 208 24.49 -17.12 -6.36
C LYS A 208 23.75 -18.42 -6.66
N SER A 209 22.44 -18.48 -6.39
CA SER A 209 21.56 -19.62 -6.69
C SER A 209 21.27 -19.77 -8.19
N VAL A 210 21.09 -18.66 -8.93
CA VAL A 210 20.93 -18.70 -10.39
C VAL A 210 22.22 -19.15 -11.08
N GLY A 211 23.38 -18.66 -10.63
CA GLY A 211 24.68 -19.09 -11.16
C GLY A 211 25.03 -20.55 -10.88
N THR A 212 24.56 -21.13 -9.76
CA THR A 212 24.77 -22.56 -9.46
C THR A 212 23.81 -23.48 -10.21
N ARG A 213 22.57 -23.06 -10.46
CA ARG A 213 21.66 -23.80 -11.35
C ARG A 213 22.17 -23.87 -12.78
N GLN A 214 22.66 -22.75 -13.32
CA GLN A 214 23.20 -22.71 -14.69
C GLN A 214 24.42 -23.63 -14.89
N ILE A 215 25.24 -23.83 -13.84
CA ILE A 215 26.43 -24.69 -13.88
C ILE A 215 26.05 -26.17 -13.76
N LEU A 216 25.05 -26.51 -12.95
CA LEU A 216 24.57 -27.90 -12.80
C LEU A 216 23.84 -28.37 -14.07
N GLU A 217 23.03 -27.51 -14.70
CA GLU A 217 22.35 -27.82 -15.97
C GLU A 217 23.36 -28.07 -17.11
N SER A 218 24.52 -27.37 -17.11
CA SER A 218 25.59 -27.58 -18.09
C SER A 218 26.47 -28.81 -17.82
N LEU A 219 26.41 -29.39 -16.60
CA LEU A 219 27.16 -30.59 -16.23
C LEU A 219 26.34 -31.86 -16.50
N GLU A 220 25.02 -31.81 -16.32
CA GLU A 220 24.11 -32.90 -16.67
C GLU A 220 24.06 -33.13 -18.20
N ASP A 221 24.16 -32.07 -19.02
CA ASP A 221 24.22 -32.18 -20.49
C ASP A 221 25.55 -32.78 -21.02
N ALA A 222 26.58 -32.91 -20.18
CA ALA A 222 27.90 -33.42 -20.55
C ALA A 222 28.09 -34.91 -20.23
N GLU A 223 27.27 -35.49 -19.35
CA GLU A 223 27.35 -36.92 -18.97
C GLU A 223 26.51 -37.84 -19.88
N ASP A 224 25.63 -37.28 -20.73
CA ASP A 224 24.80 -38.05 -21.69
C ASP A 224 25.43 -38.20 -23.10
N ARG A 225 26.74 -37.92 -23.24
CA ARG A 225 27.51 -38.16 -24.47
C ARG A 225 28.78 -38.97 -24.21
N ASP A 226 28.62 -40.22 -23.83
CA ASP A 226 29.57 -41.30 -24.11
C ASP A 226 28.84 -42.65 -24.21
#